data_AF-A0A9P5WEE3-F1
#
_entry.id   AF-A0A9P5WEE3-F1
#
_cell.length_a   1.000
_cell.length_b   1.000
_cell.length_c   1.000
_cell.angle_alpha   90.00
_cell.angle_beta   90.00
_cell.angle_gamma   90.00
#
_symmetry.space_group_name_H-M   'P 1'
#
loop_
_entity.id
_entity.type
_entity.pdbx_description
1 polymer ?
#
loop_
_entity_poly.entity_id
_entity_poly.type
_entity_poly.pdbx_seq_one_letter_code
_entity_poly.pdbx_strand_id
1 'polypeptide(L)'
;MLSTCECCEIFRTLSKSPWSLTSLQSLDFHRAFVSDELLSAVLNQIYHLKMLKASRTNFGPLCYNTLIGEGSALALDENLGTIVPQPRRLCKAIETLYIDNCPKMTGAMILRFLASCPNLKYFAADKVTVWEIARAQHWACKEMRHLEIYVCADDDWSEMNETASQGFMKMQRYAFEKLNTLTKLQKLVLTNGVQEFGQRRKRTLDLRVRAGLGLLRGLKELREFSFLSEIPQMMNTEEALWIADHWPKIKCIEGPWNQDPEACMKMMAIVGPIQTSISKRK
;
A
#
# COMPACT_ATOMS: atom_id res chain seq x y z
N MET A 1 -27.43 -2.09 -4.21
CA MET A 1 -26.90 -1.98 -2.85
C MET A 1 -27.76 -2.87 -1.99
N LEU A 2 -27.25 -4.04 -1.58
CA LEU A 2 -27.88 -4.79 -0.50
C LEU A 2 -27.83 -3.91 0.75
N SER A 3 -28.88 -3.97 1.58
CA SER A 3 -28.83 -3.29 2.88
C SER A 3 -27.63 -3.84 3.67
N THR A 4 -27.02 -3.04 4.54
CA THR A 4 -25.87 -3.47 5.36
C THR A 4 -26.13 -4.75 6.16
N CYS A 5 -27.41 -5.09 6.37
CA CYS A 5 -27.86 -6.31 7.04
C CYS A 5 -27.69 -7.59 6.20
N GLU A 6 -28.03 -7.57 4.90
CA GLU A 6 -28.11 -8.78 4.06
C GLU A 6 -26.73 -9.39 3.78
N CYS A 7 -25.71 -8.56 3.55
CA CYS A 7 -24.33 -9.04 3.38
C CYS A 7 -23.86 -9.81 4.62
N CYS A 8 -24.18 -9.32 5.83
CA CYS A 8 -23.78 -9.97 7.07
C CYS A 8 -24.40 -11.36 7.23
N GLU A 9 -25.66 -11.55 6.80
CA GLU A 9 -26.33 -12.85 6.89
C GLU A 9 -25.74 -13.88 5.94
N ILE A 10 -25.41 -13.49 4.70
CA ILE A 10 -24.71 -14.36 3.75
C ILE A 10 -23.37 -14.80 4.36
N PHE A 11 -22.59 -13.87 4.93
CA PHE A 11 -21.30 -14.22 5.52
C PHE A 11 -21.42 -15.09 6.77
N ARG A 12 -22.43 -14.85 7.62
CA ARG A 12 -22.72 -15.75 8.75
C ARG A 12 -23.07 -17.14 8.27
N THR A 13 -23.85 -17.26 7.19
CA THR A 13 -24.21 -18.54 6.59
C THR A 13 -22.98 -19.25 6.03
N LEU A 14 -22.13 -18.53 5.27
CA LEU A 14 -20.88 -19.06 4.76
C LEU A 14 -19.94 -19.50 5.90
N SER A 15 -19.79 -18.69 6.95
CA SER A 15 -18.93 -19.03 8.09
C SER A 15 -19.36 -20.28 8.86
N LYS A 16 -20.65 -20.64 8.79
CA LYS A 16 -21.23 -21.81 9.47
C LYS A 16 -21.37 -23.04 8.56
N SER A 17 -21.28 -22.85 7.25
CA SER A 17 -21.47 -23.94 6.30
C SER A 17 -20.29 -24.91 6.35
N PRO A 18 -20.53 -26.24 6.30
CA PRO A 18 -19.45 -27.23 6.21
C PRO A 18 -18.75 -27.25 4.84
N TRP A 19 -19.16 -26.38 3.91
CA TRP A 19 -18.64 -26.37 2.55
C TRP A 19 -17.30 -25.65 2.49
N SER A 20 -16.28 -26.35 2.01
CA SER A 20 -14.99 -25.73 1.72
C SER A 20 -15.11 -24.89 0.44
N LEU A 21 -14.73 -23.60 0.51
CA LEU A 21 -14.69 -22.70 -0.64
C LEU A 21 -13.39 -22.90 -1.44
N THR A 22 -13.08 -24.16 -1.75
CA THR A 22 -11.79 -24.58 -2.32
C THR A 22 -11.52 -23.95 -3.68
N SER A 23 -12.51 -23.81 -4.55
CA SER A 23 -12.32 -23.26 -5.89
C SER A 23 -12.27 -21.73 -5.92
N LEU A 24 -12.56 -21.04 -4.81
CA LEU A 24 -12.68 -19.58 -4.80
C LEU A 24 -11.30 -18.91 -4.89
N GLN A 25 -11.07 -18.17 -5.98
CA GLN A 25 -9.80 -17.48 -6.23
C GLN A 25 -9.86 -15.97 -6.01
N SER A 26 -11.06 -15.40 -5.97
CA SER A 26 -11.28 -13.95 -5.95
C SER A 26 -12.41 -13.62 -4.98
N LEU A 27 -12.15 -12.65 -4.10
CA LEU A 27 -13.10 -12.23 -3.10
C LEU A 27 -13.07 -10.70 -2.96
N ASP A 28 -14.25 -10.09 -3.05
CA ASP A 28 -14.41 -8.64 -3.05
C ASP A 28 -15.44 -8.23 -1.98
N PHE A 29 -14.93 -7.54 -0.97
CA PHE A 29 -15.62 -6.95 0.17
C PHE A 29 -15.49 -5.43 0.18
N HIS A 30 -15.13 -4.79 -0.94
CA HIS A 30 -14.94 -3.34 -0.95
C HIS A 30 -16.16 -2.62 -0.36
N ARG A 31 -15.95 -1.85 0.71
CA ARG A 31 -17.00 -1.12 1.47
C ARG A 31 -18.05 -2.01 2.16
N ALA A 32 -17.79 -3.31 2.32
CA ALA A 32 -18.67 -4.18 3.07
C ALA A 32 -18.45 -3.97 4.58
N PHE A 33 -19.54 -3.84 5.33
CA PHE A 33 -19.49 -3.74 6.79
C PHE A 33 -19.32 -5.12 7.44
N VAL A 34 -18.18 -5.76 7.19
CA VAL A 34 -17.83 -7.08 7.74
C VAL A 34 -16.85 -6.89 8.88
N SER A 35 -17.05 -7.61 10.00
CA SER A 35 -16.11 -7.60 11.12
C SER A 35 -14.86 -8.41 10.79
N ASP A 36 -13.75 -8.14 11.49
CA ASP A 36 -12.48 -8.86 11.30
C ASP A 36 -12.64 -10.36 11.57
N GLU A 37 -13.45 -10.72 12.57
CA GLU A 37 -13.74 -12.09 12.99
C GLU A 37 -14.48 -12.85 11.89
N LEU A 38 -15.51 -12.24 11.31
CA LEU A 38 -16.33 -12.88 10.28
C LEU A 38 -15.54 -13.00 8.97
N LEU A 39 -14.76 -11.97 8.61
CA LEU A 39 -13.91 -12.00 7.44
C LEU A 39 -12.81 -13.06 7.59
N SER A 40 -12.16 -13.15 8.76
CA SER A 40 -11.16 -14.18 9.06
C SER A 40 -11.77 -15.59 8.99
N ALA A 41 -12.97 -15.79 9.54
CA ALA A 41 -13.67 -17.06 9.46
C ALA A 41 -13.92 -17.51 8.01
N VAL A 42 -14.33 -16.58 7.13
CA VAL A 42 -14.48 -16.85 5.69
C VAL A 42 -13.14 -17.15 5.04
N LEU A 43 -12.09 -16.37 5.33
CA LEU A 43 -10.74 -16.58 4.79
C LEU A 43 -10.17 -17.95 5.18
N ASN A 44 -10.48 -18.44 6.38
CA ASN A 44 -10.05 -19.77 6.85
C ASN A 44 -10.66 -20.93 6.04
N GLN A 45 -11.71 -20.70 5.25
CA GLN A 45 -12.36 -21.72 4.41
C GLN A 45 -11.84 -21.73 2.96
N ILE A 46 -10.97 -20.80 2.60
CA ILE A 46 -10.49 -20.60 1.22
C ILE A 46 -9.02 -21.02 1.14
N TYR A 47 -8.67 -21.80 0.11
CA TYR A 47 -7.31 -22.37 -0.02
C TYR A 47 -6.54 -21.83 -1.23
N HIS A 48 -7.23 -21.25 -2.21
CA HIS A 48 -6.66 -20.86 -3.49
C HIS A 48 -6.89 -19.37 -3.80
N LEU A 49 -7.03 -18.54 -2.76
CA LEU A 49 -7.28 -17.10 -2.89
C LEU A 49 -6.09 -16.41 -3.56
N LYS A 50 -6.34 -15.79 -4.72
CA LYS A 50 -5.38 -14.97 -5.47
C LYS A 50 -5.67 -13.48 -5.36
N MET A 51 -6.95 -13.10 -5.23
CA MET A 51 -7.37 -11.71 -5.12
C MET A 51 -8.25 -11.53 -3.90
N LEU A 52 -7.86 -10.57 -3.05
CA LEU A 52 -8.69 -10.07 -1.96
C LEU A 52 -8.81 -8.55 -2.07
N LYS A 53 -10.03 -8.06 -2.17
CA LYS A 53 -10.34 -6.64 -2.02
C LYS A 53 -11.17 -6.47 -0.75
N ALA A 54 -10.60 -5.85 0.26
CA ALA A 54 -11.24 -5.61 1.54
C ALA A 54 -11.06 -4.14 1.96
N SER A 55 -10.88 -3.22 1.02
CA SER A 55 -10.78 -1.80 1.34
C SER A 55 -12.05 -1.30 2.02
N ARG A 56 -11.91 -0.39 2.99
CA ARG A 56 -13.03 0.20 3.73
C ARG A 56 -13.86 -0.87 4.47
N THR A 57 -13.19 -1.86 5.03
CA THR A 57 -13.78 -2.89 5.90
C THR A 57 -13.13 -2.84 7.28
N ASN A 58 -13.49 -3.75 8.19
CA ASN A 58 -12.77 -3.93 9.46
C ASN A 58 -11.63 -4.95 9.37
N PHE A 59 -11.00 -5.13 8.20
CA PHE A 59 -9.83 -5.99 8.06
C PHE A 59 -8.76 -5.60 9.10
N GLY A 60 -8.37 -6.57 9.92
CA GLY A 60 -7.50 -6.35 11.07
C GLY A 60 -6.60 -7.55 11.38
N PRO A 61 -6.16 -7.69 12.66
CA PRO A 61 -5.22 -8.73 13.08
C PRO A 61 -5.66 -10.16 12.77
N LEU A 62 -6.95 -10.50 12.87
CA LEU A 62 -7.41 -11.87 12.65
C LEU A 62 -7.29 -12.26 11.18
N CYS A 63 -7.77 -11.39 10.28
CA CYS A 63 -7.61 -11.59 8.84
C CYS A 63 -6.13 -11.63 8.44
N TYR A 64 -5.33 -10.70 8.97
CA TYR A 64 -3.88 -10.68 8.76
C TYR A 64 -3.22 -12.02 9.17
N ASN A 65 -3.53 -12.54 10.36
CA ASN A 65 -2.97 -13.79 10.86
C ASN A 65 -3.39 -14.99 10.01
N THR A 66 -4.65 -15.02 9.57
CA THR A 66 -5.15 -16.03 8.62
C THR A 66 -4.38 -15.99 7.31
N LEU A 67 -4.12 -14.80 6.75
CA LEU A 67 -3.43 -14.69 5.46
C LEU A 67 -1.94 -15.06 5.54
N ILE A 68 -1.23 -14.55 6.55
CA ILE A 68 0.21 -14.79 6.73
C ILE A 68 0.50 -16.21 7.25
N GLY A 69 -0.43 -16.78 8.02
CA GLY A 69 -0.27 -18.08 8.68
C GLY A 69 0.75 -18.02 9.83
N GLU A 70 0.72 -16.94 10.62
CA GLU A 70 1.52 -16.78 11.85
C GLU A 70 0.90 -17.48 13.07
N GLY A 71 -0.20 -18.21 12.88
CA GLY A 71 -0.75 -19.12 13.89
C GLY A 71 0.21 -20.28 14.20
N SER A 72 0.50 -20.44 15.49
CA SER A 72 1.39 -21.43 16.12
C SER A 72 1.53 -22.75 15.35
N ALA A 73 2.77 -23.22 15.24
CA ALA A 73 3.16 -24.44 14.55
C ALA A 73 2.44 -25.71 15.03
N LEU A 74 1.79 -25.68 16.20
CA LEU A 74 1.04 -26.79 16.77
C LEU A 74 -0.05 -26.21 17.69
N ALA A 75 -1.25 -25.95 17.17
CA ALA A 75 -2.42 -25.90 18.03
C ALA A 75 -2.86 -27.35 18.25
N LEU A 76 -2.43 -27.94 19.38
CA LEU A 76 -3.08 -29.15 19.86
C LEU A 76 -4.50 -28.73 20.23
N ASP A 77 -5.49 -29.36 19.62
CA ASP A 77 -6.85 -29.28 20.14
C ASP A 77 -6.83 -29.95 21.52
N GLU A 78 -6.85 -29.13 22.58
CA GLU A 78 -6.81 -29.60 23.98
C GLU A 78 -7.95 -30.58 24.30
N ASN A 79 -9.03 -30.58 23.51
CA ASN A 79 -10.18 -31.47 23.72
C ASN A 79 -10.12 -32.77 22.92
N LEU A 80 -9.40 -32.82 21.80
CA LEU A 80 -9.41 -33.98 20.89
C LEU A 80 -8.06 -34.66 20.70
N GLY A 81 -6.95 -34.05 21.11
CA GLY A 81 -5.61 -34.61 20.88
C GLY A 81 -5.30 -34.87 19.40
N THR A 82 -6.07 -34.30 18.48
CA THR A 82 -5.91 -34.48 17.03
C THR A 82 -5.04 -33.36 16.46
N ILE A 83 -4.14 -33.74 15.54
CA ILE A 83 -3.33 -32.79 14.78
C ILE A 83 -4.27 -32.10 13.80
N VAL A 84 -4.68 -30.87 14.11
CA VAL A 84 -5.43 -30.05 13.15
C VAL A 84 -4.46 -29.65 12.03
N PRO A 85 -4.80 -29.91 10.75
CA PRO A 85 -3.96 -29.51 9.63
C PRO A 85 -3.65 -28.00 9.71
N GLN A 86 -2.36 -27.67 9.70
CA GLN A 86 -1.91 -26.29 9.84
C GLN A 86 -2.53 -25.41 8.73
N PRO A 87 -3.13 -24.26 9.07
CA PRO A 87 -3.66 -23.33 8.07
C PRO A 87 -2.57 -22.99 7.04
N ARG A 88 -2.82 -23.32 5.76
CA ARG A 88 -1.87 -23.03 4.69
C ARG A 88 -1.72 -21.52 4.53
N ARG A 89 -0.49 -21.07 4.30
CA ARG A 89 -0.17 -19.64 4.12
C ARG A 89 -0.73 -19.13 2.80
N LEU A 90 -1.89 -18.47 2.84
CA LEU A 90 -2.49 -17.79 1.68
C LEU A 90 -1.57 -16.72 1.09
N CYS A 91 -0.65 -16.18 1.89
CA CYS A 91 0.37 -15.23 1.46
C CYS A 91 1.19 -15.69 0.25
N LYS A 92 1.36 -17.01 0.06
CA LYS A 92 2.07 -17.57 -1.10
C LYS A 92 1.24 -17.57 -2.38
N ALA A 93 -0.09 -17.50 -2.29
CA ALA A 93 -0.98 -17.55 -3.45
C ALA A 93 -1.52 -16.17 -3.84
N ILE A 94 -1.60 -15.23 -2.89
CA ILE A 94 -2.16 -13.90 -3.14
C ILE A 94 -1.31 -13.11 -4.13
N GLU A 95 -1.96 -12.62 -5.18
CA GLU A 95 -1.41 -11.75 -6.21
C GLU A 95 -1.94 -10.32 -6.11
N THR A 96 -3.17 -10.14 -5.62
CA THR A 96 -3.83 -8.84 -5.48
C THR A 96 -4.42 -8.70 -4.08
N LEU A 97 -4.04 -7.64 -3.37
CA LEU A 97 -4.52 -7.35 -2.03
C LEU A 97 -4.78 -5.85 -1.89
N TYR A 98 -6.07 -5.47 -1.75
CA TYR A 98 -6.48 -4.10 -1.46
C TYR A 98 -7.10 -4.04 -0.07
N ILE A 99 -6.44 -3.36 0.86
CA ILE A 99 -6.79 -3.24 2.27
C ILE A 99 -6.59 -1.79 2.75
N ASP A 100 -6.75 -0.83 1.85
CA ASP A 100 -6.78 0.59 2.17
C ASP A 100 -8.05 0.99 2.92
N ASN A 101 -7.96 2.03 3.73
CA ASN A 101 -8.99 2.56 4.60
C ASN A 101 -9.55 1.52 5.60
N CYS A 102 -8.67 0.68 6.16
CA CYS A 102 -8.98 -0.34 7.15
C CYS A 102 -8.44 0.12 8.52
N PRO A 103 -9.30 0.54 9.48
CA PRO A 103 -8.86 1.26 10.68
C PRO A 103 -8.02 0.41 11.65
N LYS A 104 -8.05 -0.91 11.52
CA LYS A 104 -7.26 -1.85 12.33
C LYS A 104 -5.90 -2.21 11.70
N MET A 105 -5.62 -1.71 10.49
CA MET A 105 -4.39 -2.01 9.76
C MET A 105 -3.23 -1.15 10.27
N THR A 106 -2.09 -1.77 10.55
CA THR A 106 -0.88 -1.08 11.04
C THR A 106 0.26 -1.13 10.02
N GLY A 107 1.19 -0.18 10.09
CA GLY A 107 2.38 -0.15 9.24
C GLY A 107 3.21 -1.44 9.31
N ALA A 108 3.35 -2.03 10.51
CA ALA A 108 3.99 -3.33 10.70
C ALA A 108 3.32 -4.46 9.91
N MET A 109 1.99 -4.54 9.91
CA MET A 109 1.26 -5.54 9.12
C MET A 109 1.47 -5.31 7.60
N ILE A 110 1.44 -4.05 7.15
CA ILE A 110 1.65 -3.67 5.73
C ILE A 110 3.02 -4.18 5.27
N LEU A 111 4.07 -3.87 6.05
CA LEU A 111 5.43 -4.29 5.72
C LEU A 111 5.63 -5.80 5.79
N ARG A 112 4.91 -6.49 6.69
CA ARG A 112 4.96 -7.95 6.74
C ARG A 112 4.35 -8.59 5.49
N PHE A 113 3.26 -8.04 4.94
CA PHE A 113 2.72 -8.51 3.66
C PHE A 113 3.77 -8.35 2.54
N LEU A 114 4.43 -7.19 2.45
CA LEU A 114 5.49 -6.95 1.46
C LEU A 114 6.67 -7.93 1.61
N ALA A 115 7.01 -8.30 2.85
CA ALA A 115 8.09 -9.24 3.16
C ALA A 115 7.70 -10.73 3.00
N SER A 116 6.40 -11.08 3.04
CA SER A 116 5.94 -12.47 3.13
C SER A 116 5.17 -12.98 1.92
N CYS A 117 4.73 -12.08 1.03
CA CYS A 117 3.92 -12.43 -0.15
C CYS A 117 4.76 -12.33 -1.43
N PRO A 118 5.46 -13.39 -1.87
CA PRO A 118 6.36 -13.33 -3.03
C PRO A 118 5.63 -13.09 -4.36
N ASN A 119 4.36 -13.52 -4.45
CA ASN A 119 3.57 -13.43 -5.67
C ASN A 119 2.71 -12.16 -5.77
N LEU A 120 2.82 -11.25 -4.79
CA LEU A 120 2.02 -10.04 -4.75
C LEU A 120 2.42 -9.09 -5.89
N LYS A 121 1.45 -8.78 -6.76
CA LYS A 121 1.59 -7.92 -7.94
C LYS A 121 0.92 -6.56 -7.73
N TYR A 122 -0.21 -6.55 -7.01
CA TYR A 122 -1.01 -5.36 -6.77
C TYR A 122 -1.29 -5.23 -5.28
N PHE A 123 -0.86 -4.13 -4.69
CA PHE A 123 -1.02 -3.90 -3.26
C PHE A 123 -1.46 -2.47 -3.00
N ALA A 124 -2.58 -2.32 -2.28
CA ALA A 124 -3.06 -1.04 -1.78
C ALA A 124 -3.31 -1.18 -0.28
N ALA A 125 -2.75 -0.27 0.51
CA ALA A 125 -2.89 -0.26 1.96
C ALA A 125 -2.81 1.17 2.50
N ASP A 126 -3.01 1.29 3.81
CA ASP A 126 -3.03 2.57 4.51
C ASP A 126 -1.62 3.16 4.77
N LYS A 127 -1.52 3.89 5.88
CA LYS A 127 -0.36 4.63 6.34
C LYS A 127 0.77 3.70 6.76
N VAL A 128 1.97 4.02 6.28
CA VAL A 128 3.24 3.49 6.78
C VAL A 128 4.23 4.64 6.93
N THR A 129 5.05 4.61 7.97
CA THR A 129 6.04 5.68 8.18
C THR A 129 7.30 5.46 7.36
N VAL A 130 8.02 6.55 7.04
CA VAL A 130 9.35 6.49 6.41
C VAL A 130 10.32 5.62 7.21
N TRP A 131 10.26 5.72 8.54
CA TRP A 131 11.11 4.95 9.46
C TRP A 131 10.85 3.44 9.36
N GLU A 132 9.58 3.04 9.36
CA GLU A 132 9.17 1.65 9.21
C GLU A 132 9.67 1.08 7.87
N ILE A 133 9.50 1.80 6.75
CA ILE A 133 10.01 1.36 5.44
C ILE A 133 11.54 1.21 5.48
N ALA A 134 12.26 2.21 6.00
CA ALA A 134 13.72 2.20 6.04
C ALA A 134 14.27 0.98 6.80
N ARG A 135 13.61 0.58 7.88
CA ARG A 135 13.98 -0.57 8.73
C ARG A 135 13.38 -1.90 8.29
N ALA A 136 12.48 -1.88 7.32
CA ALA A 136 11.80 -3.08 6.85
C ALA A 136 12.80 -4.12 6.36
N GLN A 137 12.44 -5.39 6.56
CA GLN A 137 13.14 -6.51 5.94
C GLN A 137 13.05 -6.44 4.41
N HIS A 138 13.75 -7.34 3.73
CA HIS A 138 13.67 -7.42 2.28
C HIS A 138 12.25 -7.74 1.82
N TRP A 139 11.75 -7.01 0.83
CA TRP A 139 10.44 -7.28 0.24
C TRP A 139 10.51 -8.50 -0.69
N ALA A 140 9.68 -9.50 -0.43
CA ALA A 140 9.62 -10.74 -1.21
C ALA A 140 8.89 -10.57 -2.55
N CYS A 141 8.02 -9.56 -2.66
CA CYS A 141 7.17 -9.29 -3.82
C CYS A 141 7.92 -8.67 -5.02
N LYS A 142 8.81 -9.44 -5.65
CA LYS A 142 9.64 -8.94 -6.78
C LYS A 142 8.86 -8.67 -8.07
N GLU A 143 7.71 -9.31 -8.21
CA GLU A 143 6.80 -9.12 -9.36
C GLU A 143 5.79 -7.99 -9.14
N MET A 144 5.99 -7.12 -8.14
CA MET A 144 5.10 -6.00 -7.85
C MET A 144 5.01 -5.03 -9.02
N ARG A 145 3.78 -4.75 -9.45
CA ARG A 145 3.44 -3.82 -10.55
C ARG A 145 2.69 -2.60 -10.06
N HIS A 146 1.93 -2.72 -8.98
CA HIS A 146 1.18 -1.61 -8.41
C HIS A 146 1.37 -1.59 -6.88
N LEU A 147 1.89 -0.47 -6.39
CA LEU A 147 2.00 -0.16 -4.97
C LEU A 147 1.30 1.16 -4.67
N GLU A 148 0.30 1.11 -3.80
CA GLU A 148 -0.41 2.27 -3.27
C GLU A 148 -0.36 2.22 -1.73
N ILE A 149 0.43 3.10 -1.15
CA ILE A 149 0.60 3.22 0.30
C ILE A 149 0.75 4.69 0.66
N TYR A 150 0.25 5.10 1.82
CA TYR A 150 0.49 6.46 2.30
C TYR A 150 1.78 6.52 3.11
N VAL A 151 2.80 7.18 2.59
CA VAL A 151 4.09 7.33 3.28
C VAL A 151 4.21 8.69 3.95
N CYS A 152 4.35 8.70 5.26
CA CYS A 152 4.51 9.92 6.04
C CYS A 152 5.66 9.82 7.06
N ALA A 153 6.01 10.95 7.65
CA ALA A 153 6.85 11.01 8.83
C ALA A 153 6.11 10.42 10.04
N ASP A 154 6.88 9.98 11.01
CA ASP A 154 6.36 9.58 12.31
C ASP A 154 5.87 10.82 13.09
N ASP A 155 4.95 10.63 14.03
CA ASP A 155 4.21 11.71 14.68
C ASP A 155 5.12 12.58 15.56
N ASP A 156 6.25 12.05 16.02
CA ASP A 156 7.28 12.75 16.82
C ASP A 156 8.10 13.79 16.02
N TRP A 157 7.92 13.90 14.70
CA TRP A 157 8.80 14.68 13.82
C TRP A 157 8.28 16.11 13.54
N SER A 158 7.23 16.56 14.25
CA SER A 158 6.64 17.90 14.04
C SER A 158 7.41 19.06 14.69
N GLU A 159 8.33 18.79 15.63
CA GLU A 159 9.03 19.82 16.43
C GLU A 159 10.56 19.76 16.26
N MET A 160 11.02 19.68 15.01
CA MET A 160 12.39 19.23 14.76
C MET A 160 13.44 20.31 14.55
N ASN A 161 14.54 20.16 15.30
CA ASN A 161 15.80 20.84 15.08
C ASN A 161 16.55 20.29 13.85
N GLU A 162 17.72 20.87 13.55
CA GLU A 162 18.53 20.53 12.38
C GLU A 162 18.99 19.06 12.38
N THR A 163 19.43 18.53 13.52
CA THR A 163 19.89 17.13 13.69
C THR A 163 18.80 16.13 13.31
N ALA A 164 17.60 16.41 13.79
CA ALA A 164 16.41 15.65 13.47
C ALA A 164 16.11 15.70 11.96
N SER A 165 16.21 16.86 11.32
CA SER A 165 16.05 16.95 9.86
C SER A 165 17.06 16.08 9.09
N GLN A 166 18.32 16.01 9.52
CA GLN A 166 19.33 15.13 8.90
C GLN A 166 18.99 13.64 9.08
N GLY A 167 18.53 13.25 10.26
CA GLY A 167 18.06 11.89 10.54
C GLY A 167 16.92 11.47 9.62
N PHE A 168 15.94 12.36 9.40
CA PHE A 168 14.82 12.12 8.50
C PHE A 168 15.30 11.90 7.07
N MET A 169 16.18 12.79 6.57
CA MET A 169 16.72 12.69 5.21
C MET A 169 17.47 11.39 4.99
N LYS A 170 18.21 10.90 5.99
CA LYS A 170 18.87 9.60 5.93
C LYS A 170 17.86 8.45 5.80
N MET A 171 16.80 8.48 6.61
CA MET A 171 15.76 7.42 6.59
C MET A 171 14.94 7.43 5.31
N GLN A 172 14.64 8.61 4.79
CA GLN A 172 14.01 8.78 3.48
C GLN A 172 14.84 8.13 2.37
N ARG A 173 16.17 8.32 2.37
CA ARG A 173 17.04 7.70 1.35
C ARG A 173 16.96 6.18 1.42
N TYR A 174 16.99 5.59 2.62
CA TYR A 174 16.79 4.15 2.77
C TYR A 174 15.40 3.69 2.30
N ALA A 175 14.35 4.48 2.55
CA ALA A 175 13.03 4.17 2.05
C ALA A 175 12.97 4.17 0.51
N PHE A 176 13.62 5.14 -0.15
CA PHE A 176 13.75 5.15 -1.60
C PHE A 176 14.57 3.97 -2.12
N GLU A 177 15.66 3.59 -1.46
CA GLU A 177 16.44 2.41 -1.84
C GLU A 177 15.60 1.12 -1.78
N LYS A 178 14.73 0.99 -0.76
CA LYS A 178 13.79 -0.14 -0.64
C LYS A 178 12.78 -0.16 -1.78
N LEU A 179 12.15 0.99 -2.06
CA LEU A 179 11.23 1.16 -3.18
C LEU A 179 11.89 0.82 -4.52
N ASN A 180 13.14 1.25 -4.72
CA ASN A 180 13.91 0.99 -5.93
C ASN A 180 14.19 -0.51 -6.19
N THR A 181 13.98 -1.39 -5.20
CA THR A 181 14.09 -2.84 -5.42
C THR A 181 12.91 -3.43 -6.21
N LEU A 182 11.82 -2.68 -6.38
CA LEU A 182 10.63 -3.09 -7.14
C LEU A 182 10.77 -2.70 -8.62
N THR A 183 11.73 -3.29 -9.32
CA THR A 183 12.07 -2.89 -10.70
C THR A 183 10.97 -3.14 -11.74
N LYS A 184 9.95 -3.94 -11.40
CA LYS A 184 8.76 -4.22 -12.23
C LYS A 184 7.59 -3.26 -11.95
N LEU A 185 7.76 -2.30 -11.04
CA LEU A 185 6.71 -1.40 -10.62
C LEU A 185 6.26 -0.49 -11.77
N GLN A 186 4.96 -0.48 -12.05
CA GLN A 186 4.31 0.28 -13.11
C GLN A 186 3.49 1.43 -12.53
N LYS A 187 2.95 1.28 -11.33
CA LYS A 187 2.19 2.31 -10.63
C LYS A 187 2.68 2.47 -9.20
N LEU A 188 3.02 3.70 -8.85
CA LEU A 188 3.46 4.07 -7.50
C LEU A 188 2.63 5.26 -7.01
N VAL A 189 1.88 5.03 -5.94
CA VAL A 189 1.11 6.06 -5.23
C VAL A 189 1.64 6.11 -3.80
N LEU A 190 2.18 7.27 -3.39
CA LEU A 190 2.84 7.45 -2.09
C LEU A 190 2.01 8.27 -1.08
N THR A 191 0.83 8.69 -1.49
CA THR A 191 0.00 9.66 -0.75
C THR A 191 -1.45 9.20 -0.70
N ASN A 192 -2.11 9.37 0.44
CA ASN A 192 -3.55 9.14 0.53
C ASN A 192 -4.31 10.35 -0.04
N GLY A 193 -5.26 10.11 -0.95
CA GLY A 193 -6.21 11.13 -1.39
C GLY A 193 -7.28 11.46 -0.35
N VAL A 194 -7.42 10.64 0.70
CA VAL A 194 -8.39 10.85 1.78
C VAL A 194 -7.79 11.82 2.80
N GLN A 195 -8.28 13.06 2.79
CA GLN A 195 -8.00 14.03 3.86
C GLN A 195 -8.62 13.51 5.16
N GLU A 196 -7.78 13.19 6.14
CA GLU A 196 -8.25 12.97 7.50
C GLU A 196 -8.58 14.34 8.11
N PHE A 197 -9.85 14.76 8.00
CA PHE A 197 -10.31 16.03 8.55
C PHE A 197 -9.88 16.16 10.02
N GLY A 198 -9.13 17.22 10.32
CA GLY A 198 -8.72 17.57 11.68
C GLY A 198 -7.36 17.03 12.13
N GLN A 199 -6.67 16.20 11.34
CA GLN A 199 -5.27 15.86 11.66
C GLN A 199 -4.32 16.98 11.22
N ARG A 200 -3.30 17.23 12.06
CA ARG A 200 -2.18 18.11 11.68
C ARG A 200 -1.51 17.50 10.44
N ARG A 201 -1.22 18.34 9.45
CA ARG A 201 -0.51 17.93 8.23
C ARG A 201 0.77 17.19 8.59
N LYS A 202 0.85 15.90 8.27
CA LYS A 202 2.05 15.10 8.49
C LYS A 202 3.02 15.33 7.35
N ARG A 203 4.31 15.47 7.68
CA ARG A 203 5.37 15.53 6.68
C ARG A 203 5.35 14.25 5.85
N THR A 204 5.58 14.36 4.55
CA THR A 204 5.66 13.22 3.62
C THR A 204 7.06 13.11 3.04
N LEU A 205 7.32 12.08 2.24
CA LEU A 205 8.59 11.91 1.52
C LEU A 205 8.85 13.13 0.64
N ASP A 206 10.01 13.77 0.78
CA ASP A 206 10.45 14.86 -0.10
C ASP A 206 10.91 14.30 -1.45
N LEU A 207 10.11 14.58 -2.49
CA LEU A 207 10.27 14.05 -3.84
C LEU A 207 11.20 14.89 -4.73
N ARG A 208 12.03 15.77 -4.16
CA ARG A 208 13.04 16.50 -4.92
C ARG A 208 14.24 15.62 -5.26
N VAL A 209 14.93 15.90 -6.37
CA VAL A 209 16.12 15.15 -6.79
C VAL A 209 17.20 15.19 -5.71
N ARG A 210 17.49 16.39 -5.18
CA ARG A 210 18.42 16.62 -4.06
C ARG A 210 18.05 15.87 -2.78
N ALA A 211 16.78 15.54 -2.61
CA ALA A 211 16.25 14.84 -1.45
C ALA A 211 16.28 13.31 -1.58
N GLY A 212 16.70 12.80 -2.74
CA GLY A 212 16.88 11.38 -2.99
C GLY A 212 15.90 10.77 -3.97
N LEU A 213 15.03 11.53 -4.65
CA LEU A 213 14.21 11.01 -5.76
C LEU A 213 15.09 10.25 -6.78
N GLY A 214 16.33 10.74 -6.98
CA GLY A 214 17.38 10.12 -7.80
C GLY A 214 17.63 8.62 -7.53
N LEU A 215 17.36 8.16 -6.31
CA LEU A 215 17.54 6.76 -5.90
C LEU A 215 16.49 5.84 -6.52
N LEU A 216 15.36 6.36 -7.02
CA LEU A 216 14.32 5.62 -7.72
C LEU A 216 14.58 5.43 -9.22
N ARG A 217 15.81 5.72 -9.69
CA ARG A 217 16.21 5.60 -11.11
C ARG A 217 16.01 4.20 -11.71
N GLY A 218 15.96 3.16 -10.87
CA GLY A 218 15.80 1.76 -11.30
C GLY A 218 14.37 1.38 -11.67
N LEU A 219 13.37 2.23 -11.37
CA LEU A 219 11.97 2.01 -11.70
C LEU A 219 11.67 2.27 -13.18
N LYS A 220 12.36 1.57 -14.08
CA LYS A 220 12.29 1.77 -15.54
C LYS A 220 10.93 1.39 -16.14
N GLU A 221 10.16 0.57 -15.43
CA GLU A 221 8.81 0.16 -15.83
C GLU A 221 7.70 1.11 -15.36
N LEU A 222 8.04 2.17 -14.62
CA LEU A 222 7.06 3.08 -14.04
C LEU A 222 6.28 3.83 -15.13
N ARG A 223 4.96 3.79 -15.03
CA ARG A 223 3.99 4.39 -15.96
C ARG A 223 3.12 5.44 -15.27
N GLU A 224 2.78 5.21 -14.01
CA GLU A 224 1.95 6.11 -13.21
C GLU A 224 2.67 6.44 -11.90
N PHE A 225 2.83 7.72 -11.62
CA PHE A 225 3.39 8.20 -10.37
C PHE A 225 2.47 9.25 -9.74
N SER A 226 2.01 9.01 -8.51
CA SER A 226 1.09 9.91 -7.81
C SER A 226 1.62 10.29 -6.43
N PHE A 227 1.58 11.60 -6.13
CA PHE A 227 2.05 12.20 -4.89
C PHE A 227 1.16 13.36 -4.40
N LEU A 228 -0.15 13.15 -4.45
CA LEU A 228 -1.17 14.03 -3.87
C LEU A 228 -1.03 14.21 -2.34
N SER A 229 -0.01 14.94 -1.88
CA SER A 229 0.19 15.24 -0.47
C SER A 229 -0.60 16.47 -0.01
N GLU A 230 -0.99 16.50 1.25
CA GLU A 230 -1.56 17.69 1.89
C GLU A 230 -0.58 18.86 1.91
N ILE A 231 0.72 18.57 2.04
CA ILE A 231 1.79 19.56 1.99
C ILE A 231 2.19 19.73 0.53
N PRO A 232 2.06 20.95 -0.04
CA PRO A 232 2.47 21.19 -1.41
C PRO A 232 3.96 20.92 -1.57
N GLN A 233 4.29 19.79 -2.18
CA GLN A 233 5.61 19.57 -2.74
C GLN A 233 5.56 20.03 -4.18
N MET A 234 6.10 21.20 -4.45
CA MET A 234 6.17 21.70 -5.82
C MET A 234 7.32 20.97 -6.50
N MET A 235 6.99 20.21 -7.55
CA MET A 235 8.00 19.74 -8.49
C MET A 235 8.42 20.90 -9.39
N ASN A 236 9.73 21.05 -9.55
CA ASN A 236 10.33 22.09 -10.38
C ASN A 236 10.68 21.49 -11.74
N THR A 237 11.21 22.33 -12.63
CA THR A 237 11.75 21.89 -13.92
C THR A 237 12.86 20.84 -13.75
N GLU A 238 13.65 20.93 -12.68
CA GLU A 238 14.70 19.94 -12.36
C GLU A 238 14.12 18.54 -12.17
N GLU A 239 13.09 18.38 -11.34
CA GLU A 239 12.42 17.09 -11.13
C GLU A 239 11.77 16.57 -12.41
N ALA A 240 11.12 17.44 -13.20
CA ALA A 240 10.48 17.06 -14.45
C ALA A 240 11.48 16.52 -15.49
N LEU A 241 12.62 17.21 -15.66
CA LEU A 241 13.72 16.75 -16.52
C LEU A 241 14.27 15.41 -16.04
N TRP A 242 14.53 15.30 -14.73
CA TRP A 242 15.03 14.05 -14.16
C TRP A 242 14.07 12.88 -14.40
N ILE A 243 12.76 13.08 -14.20
CA ILE A 243 11.72 12.06 -14.43
C ILE A 243 11.70 11.64 -15.91
N ALA A 244 11.69 12.60 -16.85
CA ALA A 244 11.68 12.32 -18.27
C ALA A 244 12.90 11.49 -18.71
N ASP A 245 14.10 11.84 -18.21
CA ASP A 245 15.35 11.16 -18.53
C ASP A 245 15.43 9.75 -17.94
N HIS A 246 14.87 9.52 -16.75
CA HIS A 246 15.09 8.30 -15.99
C HIS A 246 13.93 7.30 -16.03
N TRP A 247 12.71 7.74 -16.30
CA TRP A 247 11.51 6.89 -16.37
C TRP A 247 10.90 6.91 -17.78
N PRO A 248 11.52 6.22 -18.76
CA PRO A 248 11.15 6.32 -20.17
C PRO A 248 9.74 5.82 -20.52
N LYS A 249 9.07 5.15 -19.57
CA LYS A 249 7.72 4.58 -19.74
C LYS A 249 6.65 5.39 -19.00
N ILE A 250 7.01 6.51 -18.36
CA ILE A 250 6.08 7.34 -17.61
C ILE A 250 5.00 7.90 -18.55
N LYS A 251 3.74 7.82 -18.12
CA LYS A 251 2.55 8.21 -18.88
C LYS A 251 1.62 9.14 -18.11
N CYS A 252 1.63 9.05 -16.79
CA CYS A 252 0.79 9.84 -15.90
C CYS A 252 1.62 10.24 -14.68
N ILE A 253 1.59 11.54 -14.37
CA ILE A 253 2.14 12.09 -13.14
C ILE A 253 1.04 12.92 -12.51
N GLU A 254 0.64 12.52 -11.32
CA GLU A 254 -0.43 13.15 -10.56
C GLU A 254 0.12 13.76 -9.26
N GLY A 255 -0.07 15.06 -9.10
CA GLY A 255 0.50 15.77 -7.97
C GLY A 255 0.38 17.28 -8.12
N PRO A 256 0.64 18.03 -7.03
CA PRO A 256 0.77 19.48 -7.11
C PRO A 256 2.02 19.86 -7.92
N TRP A 257 1.81 20.48 -9.09
CA TRP A 257 2.87 21.09 -9.87
C TRP A 257 3.18 22.50 -9.39
N ASN A 258 4.31 23.06 -9.84
CA ASN A 258 4.58 24.50 -9.67
C ASN A 258 3.37 25.32 -10.14
N GLN A 259 2.96 26.28 -9.32
CA GLN A 259 1.80 27.15 -9.58
C GLN A 259 2.09 28.19 -10.66
N ASP A 260 3.37 28.44 -10.97
CA ASP A 260 3.75 29.26 -12.12
C ASP A 260 3.29 28.61 -13.44
N PRO A 261 2.38 29.23 -14.19
CA PRO A 261 1.86 28.67 -15.43
C PRO A 261 2.95 28.42 -16.48
N GLU A 262 3.98 29.27 -16.54
CA GLU A 262 5.06 29.12 -17.52
C GLU A 262 5.94 27.90 -17.20
N ALA A 263 6.37 27.74 -15.94
CA ALA A 263 7.06 26.54 -15.48
C ALA A 263 6.20 25.29 -15.69
N CYS A 264 4.89 25.35 -15.40
CA CYS A 264 3.97 24.23 -15.60
C CYS A 264 3.91 23.80 -17.08
N MET A 265 3.76 24.75 -18.00
CA MET A 265 3.77 24.47 -19.44
C MET A 265 5.10 23.89 -19.92
N LYS A 266 6.23 24.41 -19.42
CA LYS A 266 7.57 23.87 -19.72
C LYS A 266 7.71 22.42 -19.23
N MET A 267 7.24 22.13 -18.02
CA MET A 267 7.27 20.77 -17.47
C MET A 267 6.38 19.81 -18.29
N MET A 268 5.17 20.21 -18.66
CA MET A 268 4.31 19.40 -19.53
C MET A 268 4.96 19.12 -20.89
N ALA A 269 5.67 20.10 -21.47
CA ALA A 269 6.41 19.89 -22.71
C ALA A 269 7.57 18.89 -22.56
N ILE A 270 8.26 18.90 -21.41
CA ILE A 270 9.38 18.00 -21.10
C ILE A 270 8.91 16.56 -20.95
N VAL A 271 7.87 16.33 -20.14
CA VAL A 271 7.43 14.95 -19.85
C VAL A 271 6.60 14.39 -21.03
N GLY A 272 6.15 15.23 -21.97
CA GLY A 272 5.43 14.84 -23.19
C GLY A 272 3.91 14.85 -23.02
N PRO A 273 3.12 14.16 -23.89
CA PRO A 273 1.66 14.06 -23.79
C PRO A 273 1.22 13.16 -22.63
N ILE A 274 1.76 13.42 -21.45
CA ILE A 274 1.44 12.81 -20.17
C ILE A 274 0.08 13.34 -19.77
N GLN A 275 -0.80 12.46 -19.33
CA GLN A 275 -2.02 12.90 -18.69
C GLN A 275 -1.64 13.50 -17.33
N THR A 276 -1.55 14.83 -17.27
CA THR A 276 -1.42 15.56 -16.02
C THR A 276 -2.81 15.92 -15.51
N SER A 277 -3.29 15.25 -14.47
CA SER A 277 -4.46 15.71 -13.74
C SER A 277 -4.04 16.87 -12.83
N ILE A 278 -4.27 18.11 -13.28
CA ILE A 278 -4.21 19.25 -12.36
C ILE A 278 -5.43 19.16 -11.46
N SER A 279 -5.22 18.67 -10.24
CA SER A 279 -6.22 18.76 -9.18
C SER A 279 -6.39 20.24 -8.81
N LYS A 280 -7.40 20.88 -9.42
CA LYS A 280 -7.85 22.22 -8.99
C LYS A 280 -8.49 22.05 -7.61
N ARG A 281 -7.71 22.29 -6.54
CA ARG A 281 -8.29 22.44 -5.19
C ARG A 281 -9.23 23.67 -5.23
N LYS A 282 -10.53 23.42 -5.07
CA LYS A 282 -11.52 24.46 -4.78
C LYS A 282 -11.46 24.85 -3.32
#